data_AF-A0A7C6QW08-F1
#
_entry.id   AF-A0A7C6QW08-F1
#
_cell.length_a   1.000
_cell.length_b   1.000
_cell.length_c   1.000
_cell.angle_alpha   90.00
_cell.angle_beta   90.00
_cell.angle_gamma   90.00
#
_symmetry.space_group_name_H-M   'P 1'
#
loop_
_entity.id
_entity.type
_entity.pdbx_description
1 polymer ?
#
loop_
_entity_poly.entity_id
_entity_poly.type
_entity_poly.pdbx_seq_one_letter_code
_entity_poly.pdbx_strand_id
1 'polypeptide(L)'
;MATWMSHFRIAEYFLDKLENISEIEFIVGNIGPDCGEPNSDWSEFTPPREITHWRNERSEFGVDLDGFYNQYLAEPNRYFSFYLGYYIHLLADIEWEKQISCPKINKFKSEFEKNKHFIWDMKKDWYDLDHLFLKEHPTFKVFLVFSMIDEFPNKYLDYYSDTAIIRQIKFITNFYKNYSGDLNREFIYLTKEEMDKYHK
;
A
#
# COMPACT_ATOMS: atom_id res chain seq x y z
N MET A 1 -1.49 -5.99 -5.40
CA MET A 1 -1.31 -4.88 -4.46
C MET A 1 -0.04 -5.11 -3.69
N ALA A 2 0.81 -4.10 -3.65
CA ALA A 2 2.05 -4.10 -2.90
C ALA A 2 1.79 -4.17 -1.39
N THR A 3 2.84 -4.29 -0.58
CA THR A 3 2.69 -4.20 0.88
C THR A 3 2.62 -2.72 1.30
N TRP A 4 2.06 -2.45 2.49
CA TRP A 4 2.03 -1.10 3.04
C TRP A 4 3.45 -0.52 3.22
N MET A 5 4.42 -1.36 3.60
CA MET A 5 5.81 -0.92 3.68
C MET A 5 6.38 -0.55 2.30
N SER A 6 6.01 -1.26 1.23
CA SER A 6 6.42 -0.86 -0.12
C SER A 6 5.87 0.52 -0.47
N HIS A 7 4.61 0.81 -0.16
CA HIS A 7 4.03 2.15 -0.34
C HIS A 7 4.76 3.21 0.51
N PHE A 8 5.12 2.89 1.76
CA PHE A 8 5.90 3.82 2.58
C PHE A 8 7.31 4.09 2.03
N ARG A 9 8.00 3.08 1.52
CA ARG A 9 9.34 3.23 0.92
C ARG A 9 9.30 4.07 -0.35
N ILE A 10 8.26 3.89 -1.17
CA ILE A 10 8.02 4.73 -2.35
C ILE A 10 7.67 6.17 -1.92
N ALA A 11 6.84 6.33 -0.88
CA ALA A 11 6.51 7.65 -0.35
C ALA A 11 7.78 8.40 0.14
N GLU A 12 8.70 7.71 0.82
CA GLU A 12 9.98 8.31 1.26
C GLU A 12 10.77 8.85 0.06
N TYR A 13 10.91 8.04 -1.01
CA TYR A 13 11.62 8.45 -2.22
C TYR A 13 11.07 9.74 -2.85
N PHE A 14 9.74 9.92 -2.86
CA PHE A 14 9.10 11.11 -3.42
C PHE A 14 9.12 12.30 -2.47
N LEU A 15 8.99 12.09 -1.16
CA LEU A 15 9.05 13.18 -0.17
C LEU A 15 10.37 13.96 -0.25
N ASP A 16 11.47 13.27 -0.57
CA ASP A 16 12.78 13.90 -0.73
C ASP A 16 12.93 14.73 -2.04
N LYS A 17 11.93 14.66 -2.93
CA LYS A 17 11.98 15.25 -4.29
C LYS A 17 10.88 16.26 -4.56
N LEU A 18 9.78 16.18 -3.83
CA LEU A 18 8.62 17.03 -4.03
C LEU A 18 8.70 18.24 -3.09
N GLU A 19 8.49 19.42 -3.66
CA GLU A 19 8.39 20.66 -2.90
C GLU A 19 6.92 20.99 -2.59
N ASN A 20 6.67 21.73 -1.50
CA ASN A 20 5.34 22.22 -1.12
C ASN A 20 4.30 21.11 -0.87
N ILE A 21 4.74 19.94 -0.40
CA ILE A 21 3.89 18.82 -0.01
C ILE A 21 3.72 18.78 1.51
N SER A 22 2.49 18.55 1.96
CA SER A 22 2.19 18.20 3.35
C SER A 22 2.61 16.76 3.59
N GLU A 23 3.65 16.57 4.40
CA GLU A 23 4.26 15.25 4.68
C GLU A 23 3.21 14.24 5.17
N ILE A 24 2.44 14.59 6.21
CA ILE A 24 1.45 13.68 6.81
C ILE A 24 0.37 13.32 5.79
N GLU A 25 -0.19 14.31 5.08
CA GLU A 25 -1.26 14.06 4.10
C GLU A 25 -0.77 13.17 2.96
N PHE A 26 0.46 13.37 2.48
CA PHE A 26 1.05 12.57 1.41
C PHE A 26 1.32 11.13 1.84
N ILE A 27 1.88 10.93 3.04
CA ILE A 27 2.11 9.59 3.59
C ILE A 27 0.78 8.85 3.75
N VAL A 28 -0.22 9.50 4.33
CA VAL A 28 -1.54 8.88 4.53
C VAL A 28 -2.25 8.65 3.20
N GLY A 29 -2.08 9.56 2.22
CA GLY A 29 -2.56 9.39 0.86
C GLY A 29 -2.05 8.11 0.21
N ASN A 30 -0.79 7.75 0.43
CA ASN A 30 -0.20 6.48 -0.05
C ASN A 30 -0.81 5.22 0.57
N ILE A 31 -1.65 5.35 1.61
CA ILE A 31 -2.43 4.26 2.21
C ILE A 31 -3.92 4.40 1.87
N GLY A 32 -4.32 5.54 1.29
CA GLY A 32 -5.71 5.89 0.99
C GLY A 32 -6.52 4.79 0.32
N PRO A 33 -6.03 4.11 -0.74
CA PRO A 33 -6.77 3.03 -1.40
C PRO A 33 -7.08 1.82 -0.51
N ASP A 34 -6.27 1.61 0.53
CA ASP A 34 -6.37 0.48 1.47
C ASP A 34 -7.17 0.81 2.74
N CYS A 35 -7.84 1.96 2.78
CA CYS A 35 -8.63 2.40 3.93
C CYS A 35 -10.06 1.84 3.99
N GLY A 36 -10.46 0.97 3.06
CA GLY A 36 -11.75 0.28 3.11
C GLY A 36 -11.97 -0.40 4.48
N GLU A 37 -13.18 -0.29 5.03
CA GLU A 37 -13.52 -0.86 6.32
C GLU A 37 -13.94 -2.33 6.15
N PRO A 38 -13.21 -3.29 6.76
CA PRO A 38 -13.50 -4.70 6.60
C PRO A 38 -14.77 -5.08 7.36
N ASN A 39 -15.48 -6.07 6.86
CA ASN A 39 -16.43 -6.84 7.65
C ASN A 39 -15.71 -7.71 8.70
N SER A 40 -16.47 -8.43 9.53
CA SER A 40 -15.93 -9.13 10.70
C SER A 40 -14.85 -10.18 10.40
N ASP A 41 -14.91 -10.82 9.23
CA ASP A 41 -13.98 -11.87 8.80
C ASP A 41 -13.00 -11.40 7.71
N TRP A 42 -12.99 -10.09 7.40
CA TRP A 42 -12.12 -9.46 6.42
C TRP A 42 -12.30 -9.98 4.98
N SER A 43 -13.44 -10.61 4.68
CA SER A 43 -13.77 -11.08 3.32
C SER A 43 -14.26 -9.95 2.42
N GLU A 44 -14.88 -8.91 2.98
CA GLU A 44 -15.46 -7.77 2.26
C GLU A 44 -15.03 -6.44 2.88
N PHE A 45 -14.96 -5.39 2.06
CA PHE A 45 -14.54 -4.05 2.46
C PHE A 45 -15.58 -3.03 2.02
N THR A 46 -15.83 -2.01 2.84
CA THR A 46 -16.70 -0.87 2.53
C THR A 46 -15.92 0.44 2.56
N PRO A 47 -15.86 1.19 1.45
CA PRO A 47 -16.26 0.80 0.10
C PRO A 47 -15.37 -0.33 -0.43
N PRO A 48 -15.86 -1.07 -1.45
CA PRO A 48 -15.12 -2.18 -2.02
C PRO A 48 -13.92 -1.70 -2.84
N ARG A 49 -12.97 -2.62 -3.09
CA ARG A 49 -11.70 -2.30 -3.77
C ARG A 49 -11.89 -1.78 -5.17
N GLU A 50 -12.98 -2.14 -5.83
CA GLU A 50 -13.33 -1.64 -7.16
C GLU A 50 -13.47 -0.11 -7.16
N ILE A 51 -14.00 0.45 -6.07
CA ILE A 51 -14.10 1.89 -5.87
C ILE A 51 -12.76 2.46 -5.43
N THR A 52 -12.14 1.90 -4.38
CA THR A 52 -10.94 2.52 -3.79
C THR A 52 -9.73 2.42 -4.71
N HIS A 53 -9.57 1.33 -5.47
CA HIS A 53 -8.46 1.18 -6.40
C HIS A 53 -8.81 1.65 -7.81
N TRP A 54 -9.91 2.38 -7.98
CA TRP A 54 -10.33 2.93 -9.27
C TRP A 54 -10.34 1.86 -10.38
N ARG A 55 -10.83 0.66 -10.06
CA ARG A 55 -10.74 -0.47 -10.97
C ARG A 55 -11.62 -0.23 -12.19
N ASN A 56 -11.03 -0.40 -13.36
CA ASN A 56 -11.73 -0.26 -14.62
C ASN A 56 -11.14 -1.26 -15.63
N GLU A 57 -11.88 -2.32 -15.93
CA GLU A 57 -11.46 -3.37 -16.87
C GLU A 57 -11.23 -2.87 -18.31
N ARG A 58 -11.76 -1.69 -18.64
CA ARG A 58 -11.54 -1.07 -19.95
C ARG A 58 -10.22 -0.30 -20.03
N SER A 59 -9.59 0.00 -18.89
CA SER A 59 -8.30 0.68 -18.82
C SER A 59 -7.16 -0.31 -19.06
N GLU A 60 -6.08 0.17 -19.68
CA GLU A 60 -4.91 -0.66 -20.05
C GLU A 60 -4.35 -1.47 -18.86
N PHE A 61 -4.33 -0.86 -17.66
CA PHE A 61 -3.81 -1.47 -16.44
C PHE A 61 -4.89 -1.97 -15.48
N GLY A 62 -6.15 -2.02 -15.91
CA GLY A 62 -7.28 -2.37 -15.04
C GLY A 62 -7.59 -1.33 -13.95
N VAL A 63 -7.02 -0.12 -14.05
CA VAL A 63 -7.14 1.01 -13.13
C VAL A 63 -7.34 2.30 -13.95
N ASP A 64 -8.31 3.13 -13.58
CA ASP A 64 -8.61 4.41 -14.22
C ASP A 64 -7.76 5.55 -13.62
N LEU A 65 -6.47 5.55 -13.98
CA LEU A 65 -5.52 6.57 -13.57
C LEU A 65 -5.90 7.96 -14.10
N ASP A 66 -6.34 8.05 -15.36
CA ASP A 66 -6.73 9.32 -15.98
C ASP A 66 -7.97 9.90 -15.31
N GLY A 67 -8.96 9.06 -15.00
CA GLY A 67 -10.13 9.46 -14.22
C GLY A 67 -9.75 10.02 -12.86
N PHE A 68 -8.88 9.33 -12.11
CA PHE A 68 -8.42 9.81 -10.81
C PHE A 68 -7.69 11.15 -10.93
N TYR A 69 -6.75 11.25 -11.86
CA TYR A 69 -5.97 12.45 -12.10
C TYR A 69 -6.88 13.63 -12.44
N ASN A 70 -7.80 13.44 -13.39
CA ASN A 70 -8.73 14.48 -13.82
C ASN A 70 -9.65 14.94 -12.69
N GLN A 71 -10.08 14.01 -11.83
CA GLN A 71 -10.98 14.34 -10.73
C GLN A 71 -10.30 15.07 -9.57
N TYR A 72 -9.06 14.72 -9.23
CA TYR A 72 -8.43 15.17 -7.98
C TYR A 72 -7.14 15.98 -8.14
N LEU A 73 -6.44 15.89 -9.28
CA LEU A 73 -5.10 16.44 -9.47
C LEU A 73 -4.98 17.43 -10.63
N ALA A 74 -5.90 17.42 -11.60
CA ALA A 74 -5.83 18.30 -12.77
C ALA A 74 -5.92 19.80 -12.42
N GLU A 75 -6.64 20.14 -11.35
CA GLU A 75 -6.81 21.51 -10.88
C GLU A 75 -6.22 21.69 -9.47
N PRO A 76 -5.78 22.91 -9.10
CA PRO A 76 -5.27 23.18 -7.76
C PRO A 76 -6.25 22.76 -6.67
N ASN A 77 -5.79 21.87 -5.79
CA ASN A 77 -6.61 21.29 -4.74
C ASN A 77 -5.96 21.53 -3.37
N ARG A 78 -6.75 21.96 -2.38
CA ARG A 78 -6.21 22.17 -1.02
C ARG A 78 -5.72 20.87 -0.37
N TYR A 79 -6.18 19.72 -0.86
CA TYR A 79 -5.77 18.39 -0.40
C TYR A 79 -4.82 17.69 -1.40
N PHE A 80 -4.15 18.47 -2.25
CA PHE A 80 -3.27 17.97 -3.29
C PHE A 80 -2.28 16.91 -2.79
N SER A 81 -1.65 17.13 -1.63
CA SER A 81 -0.68 16.20 -1.03
C SER A 81 -1.27 14.81 -0.81
N PHE A 82 -2.51 14.73 -0.27
CA PHE A 82 -3.20 13.47 -0.04
C PHE A 82 -3.52 12.77 -1.36
N TYR A 83 -4.11 13.48 -2.33
CA TYR A 83 -4.48 12.90 -3.62
C TYR A 83 -3.25 12.49 -4.44
N LEU A 84 -2.14 13.21 -4.33
CA LEU A 84 -0.90 12.84 -5.00
C LEU A 84 -0.33 11.54 -4.41
N GLY A 85 -0.35 11.40 -3.08
CA GLY A 85 0.03 10.15 -2.42
C GLY A 85 -0.88 8.99 -2.84
N TYR A 86 -2.19 9.23 -2.94
CA TYR A 86 -3.17 8.24 -3.41
C TYR A 86 -2.89 7.81 -4.85
N TYR A 87 -2.62 8.76 -5.73
CA TYR A 87 -2.29 8.49 -7.12
C TYR A 87 -0.99 7.68 -7.26
N ILE A 88 0.03 8.01 -6.47
CA ILE A 88 1.30 7.25 -6.43
C ILE A 88 1.07 5.84 -5.89
N HIS A 89 0.16 5.63 -4.94
CA HIS A 89 -0.24 4.28 -4.54
C HIS A 89 -0.78 3.48 -5.73
N LEU A 90 -1.72 4.03 -6.49
CA LEU A 90 -2.30 3.33 -7.66
C LEU A 90 -1.22 2.94 -8.67
N LEU A 91 -0.28 3.85 -8.95
CA LEU A 91 0.88 3.58 -9.82
C LEU A 91 1.80 2.49 -9.25
N ALA A 92 2.13 2.57 -7.96
CA ALA A 92 2.97 1.60 -7.27
C ALA A 92 2.37 0.19 -7.35
N ASP A 93 1.04 0.10 -7.19
CA ASP A 93 0.31 -1.16 -7.26
C ASP A 93 0.35 -1.80 -8.65
N ILE A 94 0.19 -0.99 -9.70
CA ILE A 94 0.35 -1.42 -11.09
C ILE A 94 1.78 -1.92 -11.31
N GLU A 95 2.78 -1.18 -10.83
CA GLU A 95 4.18 -1.55 -11.05
C GLU A 95 4.58 -2.80 -10.25
N TRP A 96 4.06 -2.95 -9.03
CA TRP A 96 4.21 -4.15 -8.23
C TRP A 96 3.61 -5.37 -8.93
N GLU A 97 2.43 -5.20 -9.55
CA GLU A 97 1.78 -6.27 -10.29
C GLU A 97 2.66 -6.72 -11.47
N LYS A 98 3.20 -5.78 -12.25
CA LYS A 98 4.06 -6.05 -13.40
C LYS A 98 5.39 -6.69 -13.02
N GLN A 99 6.07 -6.16 -12.00
CA GLN A 99 7.44 -6.58 -11.66
C GLN A 99 7.50 -7.76 -10.69
N ILE A 100 6.54 -7.86 -9.78
CA ILE A 100 6.58 -8.82 -8.68
C ILE A 100 5.42 -9.82 -8.77
N SER A 101 4.17 -9.35 -8.62
CA SER A 101 3.04 -10.26 -8.41
C SER A 101 2.81 -11.22 -9.58
N CYS A 102 2.66 -10.70 -10.80
CA CYS A 102 2.38 -11.52 -11.98
C CYS A 102 3.54 -12.48 -12.33
N PRO A 103 4.81 -12.04 -12.35
CA PRO A 103 5.95 -12.94 -12.55
C PRO A 103 6.01 -14.08 -11.51
N LYS A 104 5.74 -13.79 -10.24
CA LYS A 104 5.74 -14.82 -9.19
C LYS A 104 4.56 -15.77 -9.29
N ILE A 105 3.36 -15.27 -9.57
CA ILE A 105 2.17 -16.10 -9.83
C ILE A 105 2.43 -17.06 -10.99
N ASN A 106 3.03 -16.57 -12.08
CA ASN A 106 3.39 -17.40 -13.23
C ASN A 106 4.46 -18.44 -12.88
N LYS A 107 5.49 -18.05 -12.12
CA LYS A 107 6.57 -18.96 -11.68
C LYS A 107 6.05 -20.09 -10.79
N PHE A 108 5.07 -19.80 -9.92
CA PHE A 108 4.51 -20.77 -8.97
C PHE A 108 3.11 -21.26 -9.37
N LYS A 109 2.77 -21.21 -10.67
CA LYS A 109 1.43 -21.54 -11.17
C LYS A 109 0.94 -22.92 -10.70
N SER A 110 1.81 -23.93 -10.66
CA SER A 110 1.46 -25.27 -10.19
C SER A 110 1.02 -25.32 -8.72
N GLU A 111 1.53 -24.44 -7.86
CA GLU A 111 1.11 -24.37 -6.46
C GLU A 111 -0.26 -23.70 -6.33
N PHE A 112 -0.52 -22.67 -7.15
CA PHE A 112 -1.84 -22.04 -7.25
C PHE A 112 -2.93 -22.99 -7.78
N GLU A 113 -2.58 -23.89 -8.70
CA GLU A 113 -3.50 -24.93 -9.20
C GLU A 113 -3.89 -25.93 -8.10
N LYS A 114 -2.97 -26.23 -7.17
CA LYS A 114 -3.23 -27.13 -6.03
C LYS A 114 -3.97 -26.43 -4.89
N ASN A 115 -3.62 -25.19 -4.60
CA ASN A 115 -4.15 -24.43 -3.48
C ASN A 115 -4.42 -22.97 -3.89
N LYS A 116 -5.71 -22.61 -3.99
CA LYS A 116 -6.12 -21.22 -4.29
C LYS A 116 -5.71 -20.21 -3.22
N HIS A 117 -5.43 -20.67 -1.99
CA HIS A 117 -4.97 -19.82 -0.89
C HIS A 117 -3.45 -19.68 -0.81
N PHE A 118 -2.69 -20.27 -1.74
CA PHE A 118 -1.22 -20.21 -1.79
C PHE A 118 -0.65 -18.78 -1.87
N ILE A 119 -1.47 -17.80 -2.29
CA ILE A 119 -1.11 -16.39 -2.22
C ILE A 119 -0.66 -15.96 -0.81
N TRP A 120 -1.22 -16.55 0.25
CA TRP A 120 -0.88 -16.22 1.63
C TRP A 120 0.50 -16.77 2.04
N ASP A 121 0.89 -17.93 1.51
CA ASP A 121 2.23 -18.48 1.70
C ASP A 121 3.27 -17.57 1.03
N MET A 122 2.98 -17.07 -0.17
CA MET A 122 3.84 -16.10 -0.85
C MET A 122 3.89 -14.75 -0.12
N LYS A 123 2.74 -14.22 0.30
CA LYS A 123 2.66 -12.94 1.02
C LYS A 123 3.35 -12.98 2.37
N LYS A 124 3.51 -14.15 2.99
CA LYS A 124 4.30 -14.29 4.21
C LYS A 124 5.73 -13.81 4.02
N ASP A 125 6.36 -14.11 2.88
CA ASP A 125 7.68 -13.58 2.55
C ASP A 125 7.66 -12.06 2.42
N TRP A 126 6.62 -11.52 1.78
CA TRP A 126 6.51 -10.07 1.54
C TRP A 126 6.42 -9.31 2.86
N TYR A 127 5.53 -9.74 3.76
CA TYR A 127 5.36 -9.09 5.06
C TYR A 127 6.54 -9.35 6.00
N ASP A 128 7.13 -10.55 6.02
CA ASP A 128 8.33 -10.79 6.82
C ASP A 128 9.50 -9.91 6.34
N LEU A 129 9.62 -9.67 5.02
CA LEU A 129 10.59 -8.71 4.47
C LEU A 129 10.30 -7.26 4.87
N ASP A 130 9.03 -6.86 4.98
CA ASP A 130 8.68 -5.55 5.54
C ASP A 130 9.17 -5.40 6.98
N HIS A 131 8.94 -6.42 7.81
CA HIS A 131 9.38 -6.43 9.21
C HIS A 131 10.90 -6.46 9.33
N LEU A 132 11.57 -7.22 8.46
CA LEU A 132 13.03 -7.23 8.36
C LEU A 132 13.56 -5.83 8.00
N PHE A 133 12.95 -5.17 7.02
CA PHE A 133 13.31 -3.80 6.64
C PHE A 133 13.18 -2.84 7.82
N LEU A 134 12.05 -2.83 8.54
CA LEU A 134 11.89 -1.98 9.72
C LEU A 134 12.90 -2.28 10.84
N LYS A 135 13.25 -3.56 11.03
CA LYS A 135 14.27 -3.97 12.00
C LYS A 135 15.67 -3.45 11.62
N GLU A 136 16.00 -3.47 10.33
CA GLU A 136 17.27 -2.94 9.79
C GLU A 136 17.28 -1.39 9.74
N HIS A 137 16.11 -0.76 9.66
CA HIS A 137 15.92 0.69 9.54
C HIS A 137 14.99 1.24 10.64
N PRO A 138 15.37 1.18 11.93
CA PRO A 138 14.49 1.58 13.04
C PRO A 138 14.15 3.08 13.05
N THR A 139 14.88 3.89 12.29
CA THR A 139 14.66 5.33 12.12
C THR A 139 13.97 5.68 10.80
N PHE A 140 13.35 4.70 10.12
CA PHE A 140 12.64 4.93 8.86
C PHE A 140 11.52 5.97 9.05
N LYS A 141 11.72 7.15 8.44
CA LYS A 141 11.01 8.38 8.81
C LYS A 141 9.51 8.28 8.55
N VAL A 142 9.14 7.76 7.38
CA VAL A 142 7.74 7.67 6.94
C VAL A 142 6.91 6.86 7.93
N PHE A 143 7.40 5.68 8.35
CA PHE A 143 6.68 4.87 9.31
C PHE A 143 6.63 5.50 10.70
N LEU A 144 7.72 6.15 11.15
CA LEU A 144 7.73 6.87 12.43
C LEU A 144 6.64 7.95 12.46
N VAL A 145 6.60 8.82 11.45
CA VAL A 145 5.58 9.88 11.30
C VAL A 145 4.19 9.26 11.27
N PHE A 146 3.97 8.27 10.40
CA PHE A 146 2.67 7.59 10.26
C PHE A 146 2.18 7.01 11.59
N SER A 147 3.08 6.39 12.35
CA SER A 147 2.76 5.69 13.59
C SER A 147 2.47 6.59 14.79
N MET A 148 2.66 7.90 14.65
CA MET A 148 2.37 8.94 15.66
C MET A 148 1.05 9.68 15.36
N ILE A 149 0.34 9.32 14.29
CA ILE A 149 -0.93 9.96 13.94
C ILE A 149 -2.04 9.43 14.85
N ASP A 150 -2.47 10.25 15.80
CA ASP A 150 -3.56 9.91 16.72
C ASP A 150 -4.95 10.20 16.15
N GLU A 151 -5.05 11.21 15.29
CA GLU A 151 -6.28 11.66 14.63
C GLU A 151 -6.02 12.01 13.17
N PHE A 152 -6.92 11.54 12.29
CA PHE A 152 -6.91 11.89 10.88
C PHE A 152 -8.35 11.81 10.32
N PRO A 153 -9.18 12.84 10.56
CA PRO A 153 -10.57 12.84 10.11
C PRO A 153 -10.62 12.83 8.58
N ASN A 154 -11.47 11.98 8.01
CA ASN A 154 -11.67 11.97 6.58
C ASN A 154 -12.35 13.28 6.12
N LYS A 155 -11.66 14.05 5.29
CA LYS A 155 -12.18 15.24 4.60
C LYS A 155 -11.89 15.20 3.10
N TYR A 156 -11.44 14.04 2.61
CA TYR A 156 -10.78 13.87 1.31
C TYR A 156 -11.67 13.11 0.33
N LEU A 157 -12.37 12.07 0.79
CA LEU A 157 -13.07 11.14 -0.08
C LEU A 157 -14.46 10.89 0.49
N ASP A 158 -15.50 11.18 -0.27
CA ASP A 158 -16.91 11.09 0.14
C ASP A 158 -17.39 9.65 0.37
N TYR A 159 -16.71 8.68 -0.25
CA TYR A 159 -17.03 7.26 -0.11
C TYR A 159 -16.46 6.61 1.16
N TYR A 160 -15.62 7.29 1.93
CA TYR A 160 -15.12 6.80 3.22
C TYR A 160 -15.92 7.37 4.39
N SER A 161 -16.09 6.57 5.45
CA SER A 161 -16.54 7.10 6.73
C SER A 161 -15.51 8.06 7.34
N ASP A 162 -15.94 8.87 8.31
CA ASP A 162 -15.06 9.78 9.05
C ASP A 162 -13.90 9.05 9.75
N THR A 163 -14.08 7.76 10.06
CA THR A 163 -13.14 6.94 10.82
C THR A 163 -12.32 5.95 10.00
N ALA A 164 -12.66 5.73 8.73
CA ALA A 164 -12.04 4.71 7.88
C ALA A 164 -10.50 4.82 7.84
N ILE A 165 -9.99 6.04 7.62
CA ILE A 165 -8.55 6.31 7.50
C ILE A 165 -7.84 6.10 8.83
N ILE A 166 -8.32 6.71 9.92
CA ILE A 166 -7.66 6.57 11.23
C ILE A 166 -7.72 5.13 11.77
N ARG A 167 -8.77 4.36 11.45
CA ARG A 167 -8.85 2.92 11.73
C ARG A 167 -7.69 2.18 11.06
N GLN A 168 -7.47 2.44 9.77
CA GLN A 168 -6.41 1.79 9.00
C GLN A 168 -5.02 2.19 9.48
N ILE A 169 -4.80 3.46 9.83
CA ILE A 169 -3.54 3.94 10.44
C ILE A 169 -3.22 3.15 11.71
N LYS A 170 -4.20 3.02 12.62
CA LYS A 170 -4.04 2.27 13.88
C LYS A 170 -3.77 0.80 13.64
N PHE A 171 -4.48 0.19 12.68
CA PHE A 171 -4.30 -1.20 12.31
C PHE A 171 -2.88 -1.48 11.79
N ILE A 172 -2.42 -0.72 10.79
CA ILE A 172 -1.09 -0.87 10.18
C ILE A 172 0.01 -0.60 11.21
N THR A 173 -0.17 0.44 12.04
CA THR A 173 0.77 0.77 13.11
C THR A 173 0.92 -0.40 14.09
N ASN A 174 -0.19 -0.99 14.52
CA ASN A 174 -0.17 -2.14 15.42
C ASN A 174 0.47 -3.37 14.75
N PHE A 175 0.13 -3.63 13.48
CA PHE A 175 0.67 -4.73 12.69
C PHE A 175 2.21 -4.69 12.64
N TYR A 176 2.80 -3.53 12.34
CA TYR A 176 4.25 -3.39 12.25
C TYR A 176 4.96 -3.25 13.60
N LYS A 177 4.35 -2.64 14.62
CA LYS A 177 4.97 -2.48 15.95
C LYS A 177 5.00 -3.78 16.77
N ASN A 178 4.03 -4.68 16.57
CA ASN A 178 3.86 -5.86 17.43
C ASN A 178 4.21 -7.19 16.73
N TYR A 179 5.18 -7.16 15.82
CA TYR A 179 5.66 -8.36 15.16
C TYR A 179 6.54 -9.22 16.07
N SER A 180 6.28 -10.53 16.06
CA SER A 180 7.01 -11.53 16.87
C SER A 180 7.38 -12.79 16.09
N GLY A 181 7.32 -12.73 14.75
CA GLY A 181 7.69 -13.85 13.90
C GLY A 181 9.21 -14.04 13.74
N ASP A 182 9.58 -15.15 13.11
CA ASP A 182 10.97 -15.49 12.83
C ASP A 182 11.43 -14.93 11.48
N LEU A 183 12.37 -13.98 11.52
CA LEU A 183 12.97 -13.32 10.35
C LEU A 183 14.26 -14.00 9.88
N ASN A 184 14.75 -15.03 10.58
CA ASN A 184 15.99 -15.75 10.22
C ASN A 184 15.73 -16.95 9.29
N ARG A 185 14.54 -17.04 8.72
CA ARG A 185 14.16 -18.10 7.77
C ARG A 185 14.55 -17.73 6.34
N GLU A 186 14.55 -18.73 5.48
CA GLU A 186 14.67 -18.53 4.03
C GLU A 186 13.38 -17.93 3.46
N PHE A 187 13.51 -16.96 2.55
CA PHE A 187 12.42 -16.36 1.79
C PHE A 187 12.38 -16.97 0.37
N ILE A 188 11.45 -17.89 0.16
CA ILE A 188 11.41 -18.79 -1.02
C ILE A 188 10.76 -18.10 -2.23
N TYR A 189 9.73 -17.29 -1.98
CA TYR A 189 8.83 -16.73 -2.97
C TYR A 189 9.20 -15.30 -3.36
N LEU A 190 9.78 -14.52 -2.46
CA LEU A 190 10.37 -13.21 -2.76
C LEU A 190 11.63 -13.03 -1.92
N THR A 191 12.79 -12.81 -2.55
CA THR A 191 14.02 -12.57 -1.80
C THR A 191 14.14 -11.11 -1.38
N LYS A 192 14.99 -10.85 -0.37
CA LYS A 192 15.35 -9.48 0.02
C LYS A 192 15.92 -8.66 -1.14
N GLU A 193 16.76 -9.27 -1.97
CA GLU A 193 17.36 -8.59 -3.13
C GLU A 193 16.30 -8.18 -4.16
N GLU A 194 15.33 -9.05 -4.46
CA GLU A 194 14.22 -8.72 -5.37
C GLU A 194 13.35 -7.59 -4.79
N MET A 195 13.03 -7.65 -3.50
CA MET A 195 12.28 -6.61 -2.81
C MET A 195 13.04 -5.27 -2.81
N ASP A 196 14.34 -5.28 -2.55
CA ASP A 196 15.17 -4.07 -2.55
C ASP A 196 15.37 -3.50 -3.97
N LYS A 197 15.42 -4.36 -4.99
CA LYS A 197 15.51 -3.93 -6.38
C LYS A 197 14.26 -3.18 -6.84
N TYR A 198 13.08 -3.59 -6.38
CA TYR A 198 11.83 -2.90 -6.72
C TYR A 198 11.79 -1.43 -6.23
N HIS A 199 12.52 -1.12 -5.16
CA HIS A 199 12.55 0.22 -4.55
C HIS A 199 13.74 1.10 -4.99
N LYS A 200 14.46 0.71 -6.05
CA LYS A 200 15.61 1.45 -6.61
C LYS A 200 15.28 2.02 -7.96
#